data_AF-A0A7Y5G2E3-F1
#
_entry.id   AF-A0A7Y5G2E3-F1
#
_cell.length_a   1.000
_cell.length_b   1.000
_cell.length_c   1.000
_cell.angle_alpha   90.00
_cell.angle_beta   90.00
_cell.angle_gamma   90.00
#
_symmetry.space_group_name_H-M   'P 1'
#
loop_
_entity.id
_entity.type
_entity.pdbx_description
1 polymer ?
#
loop_
_entity_poly.entity_id
_entity_poly.type
_entity_poly.pdbx_seq_one_letter_code
_entity_poly.pdbx_strand_id
1 'polypeptide(L)' 'AEVDLLIGDPSKARELLGWEPRVRFKELVRIMVDADLQDLQRQSQGMHLKREATKEPAYAVLVR' A
#
# COMPACT_ATOMS: atom_id res chain seq x y z
N ALA A 1 29.14 -12.88 1.59
CA ALA A 1 29.37 -11.72 2.47
C ALA A 1 28.26 -10.73 2.21
N GLU A 2 27.47 -10.40 3.23
CA GLU A 2 26.54 -9.27 3.19
C GLU A 2 27.32 -7.97 3.39
N VAL A 3 26.78 -6.87 2.87
CA VAL A 3 27.36 -5.54 3.01
C VAL A 3 26.56 -4.80 4.08
N ASP A 4 27.21 -4.40 5.17
CA ASP A 4 26.53 -3.80 6.33
C ASP A 4 25.96 -2.40 6.05
N LEU A 5 26.51 -1.68 5.06
CA LEU A 5 26.13 -0.30 4.75
C LEU A 5 26.17 -0.04 3.25
N LEU A 6 25.06 0.47 2.71
CA LEU A 6 24.93 0.86 1.31
C LEU A 6 24.71 2.37 1.21
N ILE A 7 25.71 3.06 0.67
CA ILE A 7 25.65 4.50 0.35
C ILE A 7 26.06 4.68 -1.10
N GLY A 8 25.13 5.20 -1.92
CA GLY A 8 25.39 5.51 -3.33
C GLY A 8 25.74 6.98 -3.53
N ASP A 9 26.68 7.26 -4.44
CA ASP A 9 26.95 8.60 -4.96
C ASP A 9 26.29 8.80 -6.34
N PRO A 10 25.26 9.66 -6.46
CA PRO A 10 24.60 9.93 -7.73
C PRO A 10 25.23 11.08 -8.54
N SER A 11 26.41 11.59 -8.16
CA SER A 11 27.09 12.73 -8.82
C SER A 11 27.13 12.60 -10.35
N LYS A 12 27.57 11.46 -10.87
CA LYS A 12 27.64 11.18 -12.31
C LYS A 12 26.30 11.33 -13.04
N ALA A 13 25.20 10.87 -12.42
CA ALA A 13 23.87 10.98 -13.02
C ALA A 13 23.38 12.44 -13.04
N ARG A 14 23.72 13.21 -12.00
CA ARG A 14 23.43 14.63 -11.94
C ARG A 14 24.17 15.40 -13.02
N GLU A 15 25.47 15.14 -13.18
CA GLU A 15 26.33 15.85 -14.14
C GLU A 15 25.96 15.55 -15.59
N LEU A 16 25.77 14.27 -15.93
CA LEU A 16 25.57 13.87 -17.32
C LEU A 16 24.11 13.96 -17.78
N LEU A 17 23.17 13.82 -16.85
CA LEU A 17 21.73 13.69 -17.18
C LEU A 17 20.87 14.80 -16.54
N GLY A 18 21.45 15.67 -15.70
CA GLY A 18 20.67 16.60 -14.88
C GLY A 18 19.73 15.88 -13.91
N TRP A 19 19.99 14.61 -13.61
CA TRP A 19 19.09 13.79 -12.81
C TRP A 19 19.21 14.13 -11.32
N GLU A 20 18.06 14.30 -10.67
CA GLU A 20 17.96 14.47 -9.22
C GLU A 20 16.79 13.69 -8.65
N PRO A 21 16.92 13.13 -7.42
CA PRO A 21 15.82 12.43 -6.77
C PRO A 21 14.71 13.42 -6.42
N ARG A 22 13.48 13.12 -6.85
CA ARG A 22 12.31 13.96 -6.59
C ARG A 22 11.67 13.71 -5.22
N VAL A 23 11.85 12.52 -4.68
CA VAL A 23 11.22 12.07 -3.42
C VAL A 23 12.29 11.83 -2.38
N ARG A 24 12.12 12.44 -1.19
CA ARG A 24 13.02 12.22 -0.04
C ARG A 24 12.56 11.04 0.80
N PHE A 25 13.46 10.46 1.60
CA PHE A 25 13.16 9.26 2.40
C PHE A 25 11.89 9.37 3.25
N LYS A 26 11.72 10.45 4.04
CA LYS A 26 10.52 10.65 4.87
C LYS A 26 9.23 10.74 4.05
N GLU A 27 9.32 11.33 2.86
CA GLU A 27 8.18 11.44 1.96
C GLU A 27 7.83 10.10 1.33
N LEU A 28 8.84 9.31 0.95
CA LEU A 28 8.64 7.94 0.48
C LEU A 28 7.91 7.10 1.53
N VAL A 29 8.35 7.15 2.80
CA VAL A 29 7.68 6.46 3.91
C VAL A 29 6.22 6.87 4.01
N ARG A 30 5.93 8.17 3.93
CA ARG A 30 4.55 8.69 3.95
C ARG A 30 3.72 8.11 2.79
N ILE A 31 4.22 8.18 1.56
CA ILE A 31 3.51 7.67 0.37
C ILE A 31 3.15 6.19 0.54
N MET A 32 4.10 5.39 1.06
CA MET A 32 3.88 3.97 1.29
C MET A 32 2.81 3.71 2.36
N VAL A 33 2.93 4.36 3.52
CA VAL A 33 1.97 4.17 4.63
C VAL A 33 0.57 4.66 4.26
N ASP A 34 0.46 5.80 3.59
CA ASP A 34 -0.83 6.33 3.16
C ASP A 34 -1.51 5.39 2.16
N ALA A 35 -0.75 4.76 1.26
CA ALA A 35 -1.27 3.76 0.34
C ALA A 35 -1.78 2.51 1.09
N ASP A 36 -0.99 1.97 2.02
CA ASP A 36 -1.39 0.80 2.82
C ASP A 36 -2.65 1.10 3.66
N LEU A 37 -2.75 2.29 4.25
CA LEU A 37 -3.94 2.71 5.00
C LEU A 37 -5.18 2.75 4.11
N GLN A 38 -5.07 3.31 2.91
CA GLN A 38 -6.17 3.35 1.95
C GLN A 38 -6.60 1.94 1.52
N ASP A 39 -5.64 1.04 1.31
CA ASP A 39 -5.90 -0.34 0.92
C ASP A 39 -6.64 -1.10 2.03
N LEU A 40 -6.20 -0.95 3.29
CA LEU A 40 -6.86 -1.54 4.45
C LEU A 40 -8.27 -0.99 4.67
N GLN A 41 -8.47 0.31 4.46
CA GLN A 41 -9.81 0.93 4.54
C GLN A 41 -10.77 0.32 3.51
N ARG A 42 -10.34 0.17 2.24
CA ARG A 42 -11.17 -0.45 1.19
C ARG A 42 -11.50 -1.90 1.50
N GLN A 43 -10.53 -2.67 2.00
CA GLN A 43 -10.75 -4.06 2.40
C GLN A 43 -11.73 -4.18 3.57
N SER A 44 -11.61 -3.30 4.58
CA SER A 44 -12.53 -3.26 5.72
C SER A 44 -13.97 -2.94 5.27
N GLN A 45 -14.15 -1.95 4.39
CA GLN A 45 -15.46 -1.62 3.82
C GLN A 45 -16.06 -2.78 3.03
N GLY A 46 -15.26 -3.42 2.16
CA GLY A 46 -15.69 -4.61 1.41
C GLY A 46 -16.03 -5.79 2.32
N MET A 47 -15.33 -5.96 3.44
CA MET A 47 -15.62 -7.01 4.44
C MET A 47 -16.92 -6.73 5.20
N HIS A 48 -17.22 -5.46 5.52
CA HIS A 48 -18.48 -5.07 6.14
C HIS A 48 -19.68 -5.41 5.24
N LEU A 49 -19.61 -5.05 3.96
CA LEU A 49 -20.65 -5.35 2.97
C LEU A 49 -20.85 -6.86 2.75
N LYS A 50 -19.76 -7.64 2.70
CA LYS A 50 -19.85 -9.12 2.56
C LYS A 50 -20.47 -9.79 3.78
N ARG A 51 -20.20 -9.28 4.99
CA ARG A 51 -20.78 -9.79 6.25
C ARG A 51 -22.26 -9.47 6.39
N GLU A 52 -22.74 -8.37 5.80
CA GLU A 52 -24.17 -8.07 5.74
C GLU A 52 -24.88 -8.90 4.66
N ALA A 53 -24.28 -9.04 3.48
CA ALA A 53 -24.85 -9.82 2.37
C ALA A 53 -24.91 -11.34 2.63
N THR A 54 -24.08 -11.87 3.53
CA THR A 54 -24.12 -13.29 3.94
C THR A 54 -25.14 -13.58 5.04
N LYS A 55 -25.87 -12.58 5.55
CA LYS A 55 -27.02 -12.79 6.43
C LYS A 55 -28.27 -13.17 5.63
N GLU A 56 -28.20 -14.23 4.83
CA GLU A 56 -29.40 -15.01 4.53
C GLU A 56 -29.78 -15.71 5.83
N PRO A 57 -30.93 -15.39 6.47
CA PRO A 57 -31.33 -16.11 7.67
C PRO A 57 -31.57 -17.56 7.26
N ALA A 58 -31.00 -18.51 8.00
CA ALA A 58 -31.15 -19.95 7.75
C ALA A 58 -32.62 -20.43 7.62
N TYR A 59 -33.59 -19.59 8.00
CA TYR A 59 -35.02 -19.80 7.85
C TYR A 59 -35.60 -19.43 6.47
N ALA A 60 -34.90 -18.66 5.62
CA ALA A 60 -35.40 -18.26 4.30
C ALA A 60 -35.40 -19.39 3.26
N VAL A 61 -34.59 -20.44 3.46
CA VAL A 61 -34.51 -21.61 2.57
C VAL A 61 -35.59 -22.66 2.87
N LEU A 62 -36.27 -22.58 4.03
CA LEU A 62 -37.25 -23.58 4.46
C LEU A 62 -38.69 -23.32 3.97
N VAL A 63 -38.91 -22.32 3.11
CA VAL A 63 -40.25 -21.98 2.57
C VAL A 63 -40.25 -21.85 1.05
N ARG A 64 -39.53 -22.73 0.35
CA ARG A 64 -39.68 -22.91 -1.11
C ARG A 64 -39.91 -24.36 -1.47
#